data_AF-A0A2K8T3E4-F1
#
_entry.id   AF-A0A2K8T3E4-F1
#
_cell.length_a   1.000
_cell.length_b   1.000
_cell.length_c   1.000
_cell.angle_alpha   90.00
_cell.angle_beta   90.00
_cell.angle_gamma   90.00
#
_symmetry.space_group_name_H-M   'P 1'
#
loop_
_entity.id
_entity.type
_entity.pdbx_description
1 polymer ?
#
loop_
_entity_poly.entity_id
_entity_poly.type
_entity_poly.pdbx_seq_one_letter_code
_entity_poly.pdbx_strand_id
1 'polypeptide(L)' 'MKLMKLEDLRALSPLIWGHVNPYGTFRLDLNVRLPIETG' A
#
# COMPACT_ATOMS: atom_id res chain seq x y z
N MET A 1 15.01 -4.36 -28.98
CA MET A 1 14.15 -4.18 -27.79
C MET A 1 14.77 -4.94 -26.63
N LYS A 2 14.87 -4.34 -25.45
CA LYS A 2 15.41 -4.99 -24.26
C LYS A 2 14.27 -5.66 -23.50
N LEU A 3 14.38 -6.96 -23.26
CA LEU A 3 13.42 -7.71 -22.45
C LEU A 3 13.58 -7.30 -20.98
N MET A 4 12.45 -7.20 -20.27
CA MET A 4 12.43 -6.92 -18.82
C MET A 4 13.09 -8.05 -18.06
N LYS A 5 13.88 -7.70 -17.05
CA LYS A 5 14.45 -8.68 -16.11
C LYS A 5 13.43 -9.04 -15.04
N LEU A 6 13.72 -10.08 -14.28
CA LEU A 6 12.85 -10.54 -13.20
C LEU A 6 12.61 -9.44 -12.15
N GLU A 7 13.60 -8.59 -11.90
CA GLU A 7 13.50 -7.47 -10.98
C GLU A 7 12.51 -6.40 -11.46
N ASP A 8 12.52 -6.12 -12.77
CA ASP A 8 11.65 -5.13 -13.41
C ASP A 8 10.17 -5.55 -13.34
N LEU A 9 9.90 -6.85 -13.42
CA LEU A 9 8.53 -7.40 -13.36
C LEU A 9 7.87 -7.20 -11.98
N ARG A 10 8.66 -7.17 -10.89
CA ARG A 10 8.14 -6.97 -9.53
C ARG A 10 7.56 -5.57 -9.32
N ALA A 11 8.07 -4.58 -10.04
CA ALA A 11 7.55 -3.21 -9.99
C ALA A 11 6.18 -3.06 -10.68
N LEU A 12 5.77 -4.04 -11.50
CA LEU A 12 4.49 -4.03 -12.20
C LEU A 12 3.32 -4.50 -11.32
N SER A 13 3.57 -5.34 -10.31
CA SER A 13 2.54 -5.85 -9.40
C SER A 13 1.63 -4.77 -8.78
N PRO A 14 2.16 -3.67 -8.18
CA PRO A 14 1.31 -2.60 -7.64
C PRO A 14 0.63 -1.73 -8.70
N LEU A 15 1.12 -1.75 -9.94
CA LEU A 15 0.52 -1.03 -11.07
C LEU A 15 -0.67 -1.80 -11.66
N ILE A 16 -0.67 -3.13 -11.52
CA ILE A 16 -1.74 -4.02 -11.99
C ILE A 16 -2.81 -4.18 -10.91
N TRP A 17 -2.39 -4.40 -9.67
CA TRP A 17 -3.27 -4.48 -8.51
C TRP A 17 -3.13 -3.17 -7.74
N GLY A 18 -3.99 -2.20 -8.08
CA GLY A 18 -3.91 -0.84 -7.57
C GLY A 18 -3.78 -0.84 -6.05
N HIS A 19 -2.57 -0.55 -5.55
CA HIS A 19 -2.12 -0.52 -4.16
C HIS A 19 -3.21 -0.85 -3.13
N VAL A 20 -3.65 -2.12 -3.12
CA VAL A 20 -4.63 -2.59 -2.14
C VAL A 20 -3.84 -2.75 -0.86
N ASN A 21 -3.81 -1.69 -0.08
CA ASN A 21 -3.35 -1.75 1.29
C ASN A 21 -4.13 -2.91 1.95
N PRO A 22 -3.48 -3.94 2.54
CA PRO A 22 -4.20 -5.04 3.18
C PRO A 22 -5.12 -4.56 4.31
N TYR A 23 -4.93 -3.31 4.76
CA TYR A 23 -5.73 -2.63 5.77
C TYR A 23 -6.91 -1.80 5.18
N GLY A 24 -7.15 -1.86 3.87
CA GLY A 24 -8.21 -1.11 3.19
C GLY A 24 -7.96 0.41 3.10
N THR A 25 -9.03 1.18 2.86
CA THR A 25 -8.99 2.64 2.85
C THR A 25 -8.93 3.18 4.27
N PHE A 26 -7.80 3.79 4.64
CA PHE A 26 -7.66 4.48 5.92
C PHE A 26 -8.07 5.95 5.78
N ARG A 27 -9.15 6.34 6.47
CA ARG A 27 -9.55 7.75 6.56
C ARG A 27 -8.86 8.37 7.76
N LEU A 28 -7.78 9.10 7.50
CA LEU A 28 -7.05 9.86 8.50
C LEU A 28 -7.80 11.16 8.83
N ASP A 29 -8.34 11.26 10.03
CA ASP A 29 -8.83 12.52 10.58
C ASP A 29 -7.85 13.03 11.64
N LEU A 30 -7.16 14.13 11.35
CA LEU A 30 -6.18 14.74 12.25
C LEU A 30 -6.82 15.50 13.43
N ASN A 31 -8.15 15.62 13.46
CA ASN A 31 -8.87 16.23 14.58
C ASN A 31 -9.22 15.22 15.68
N VAL A 32 -9.06 13.92 15.43
CA VAL A 32 -9.39 12.86 16.39
C VAL A 32 -8.11 12.26 16.94
N ARG A 33 -8.01 12.18 18.27
CA ARG A 33 -6.90 11.49 18.92
C ARG A 33 -7.10 9.98 18.81
N LEU A 34 -6.05 9.25 18.42
CA LEU A 34 -6.08 7.79 18.35
C LEU A 34 -6.37 7.21 19.76
N PRO A 35 -7.32 6.27 19.90
CA PRO A 35 -7.51 5.56 21.14
C PRO A 35 -6.28 4.66 21.35
N ILE A 36 -5.51 4.93 22.41
CA ILE A 36 -4.41 4.07 22.83
C ILE A 36 -4.97 3.22 23.97
N GLU A 37 -5.07 1.91 23.77
CA GLU A 37 -5.42 0.99 24.85
C GLU A 37 -4.25 0.93 25.84
N THR A 38 -4.46 1.44 27.05
CA THR A 38 -3.57 1.18 28.20
C THR A 38 -4.02 -0.13 28.83
N GLY A 39 -3.33 -1.22 28.48
CA GLY A 39 -3.35 -2.48 29.22
C GLY A 39 -2.53 -2.42 30.49
#